data_AF-A0A1F8LSN2-F1
#
_entry.id   AF-A0A1F8LSN2-F1
#
_cell.length_a   1.000
_cell.length_b   1.000
_cell.length_c   1.000
_cell.angle_alpha   90.00
_cell.angle_beta   90.00
_cell.angle_gamma   90.00
#
_symmetry.space_group_name_H-M   'P 1'
#
loop_
_entity.id
_entity.type
_entity.pdbx_description
1 polymer ?
#
loop_
_entity_poly.entity_id
_entity_poly.type
_entity_poly.pdbx_seq_one_letter_code
_entity_poly.pdbx_strand_id
1 'polypeptide(L)'
;MKRENLYGGILAIIAALMGIIGHIVLFMNWYRIGMSADSAEPGCEILLKYIHPLMADLGLLGGVLFAVSAYGYFTRRNWAFFLSVIALVLSLLGSWFINVPYMAANLPPIYFPLFWPFVLLYFLFLRAVGKISWSQTLLALLTGIAYIFCWMNGVSSTSRIITHGDPIFVLVQRLHWVAMFGWAVVTVGIIIRPKEWMRVVGLIAGVTELVVGIPLAVATAQQLGRFSLFALAPISCLVLIVLFVWPGLWIKLTKSTE
;
A
#
# COMPACT_ATOMS: atom_id res chain seq x y z
N MET A 1 -14.75 -5.53 -29.97
CA MET A 1 -13.81 -5.59 -28.82
C MET A 1 -14.46 -6.45 -27.74
N LYS A 2 -13.73 -7.32 -27.02
CA LYS A 2 -14.33 -8.04 -25.88
C LYS A 2 -14.79 -7.03 -24.82
N ARG A 3 -15.90 -7.31 -24.14
CA ARG A 3 -16.53 -6.40 -23.17
C ARG A 3 -15.58 -6.04 -22.01
N GLU A 4 -14.76 -7.00 -21.59
CA GLU A 4 -13.75 -6.84 -20.54
C GLU A 4 -12.64 -5.86 -20.95
N ASN A 5 -12.21 -5.90 -22.21
CA ASN A 5 -11.19 -4.97 -22.72
C ASN A 5 -11.75 -3.54 -22.84
N LEU A 6 -13.01 -3.40 -23.26
CA LEU A 6 -13.65 -2.09 -23.32
C LEU A 6 -13.76 -1.48 -21.91
N TYR A 7 -14.27 -2.26 -20.94
CA TYR A 7 -14.39 -1.80 -19.56
C TYR A 7 -13.04 -1.56 -18.90
N GLY A 8 -12.06 -2.45 -19.09
CA GLY A 8 -10.70 -2.26 -18.60
C GLY A 8 -10.08 -0.97 -19.13
N GLY A 9 -10.27 -0.68 -20.42
CA GLY A 9 -9.78 0.56 -21.02
C GLY A 9 -10.44 1.82 -20.46
N ILE A 10 -11.77 1.83 -20.33
CA ILE A 10 -12.51 2.98 -19.76
C ILE A 10 -12.13 3.21 -18.30
N LEU A 11 -12.13 2.16 -17.48
CA LEU A 11 -11.73 2.26 -16.07
C LEU A 11 -10.28 2.72 -15.93
N ALA A 12 -9.39 2.26 -16.81
CA ALA A 12 -7.99 2.69 -16.82
C ALA A 12 -7.84 4.16 -17.21
N ILE A 13 -8.64 4.69 -18.14
CA ILE A 13 -8.65 6.14 -18.43
C ILE A 13 -9.10 6.92 -17.18
N ILE A 14 -10.19 6.52 -16.53
CA ILE A 14 -10.69 7.19 -15.33
C ILE A 14 -9.60 7.18 -14.24
N ALA A 15 -9.03 6.00 -13.97
CA ALA A 15 -7.96 5.82 -13.01
C ALA A 15 -6.70 6.63 -13.35
N ALA A 16 -6.35 6.75 -14.63
CA ALA A 16 -5.24 7.56 -15.10
C ALA A 16 -5.47 9.05 -14.84
N LEU A 17 -6.65 9.57 -15.19
CA LEU A 17 -7.00 10.97 -14.95
C LEU A 17 -6.99 11.29 -13.45
N MET A 18 -7.53 10.39 -12.64
CA MET A 18 -7.48 10.50 -11.18
C MET A 18 -6.05 10.46 -10.63
N GLY A 19 -5.22 9.53 -11.12
CA GLY A 19 -3.84 9.37 -10.71
C GLY A 19 -3.00 10.59 -11.08
N ILE A 20 -3.14 11.12 -12.29
CA ILE A 20 -2.35 12.23 -12.80
C ILE A 20 -2.90 13.56 -12.30
N ILE A 21 -4.13 13.91 -12.70
CA ILE A 21 -4.72 15.23 -12.41
C ILE A 21 -5.01 15.35 -10.92
N GLY A 22 -5.59 14.30 -10.32
CA GLY A 22 -5.93 14.31 -8.89
C GLY A 22 -4.72 14.54 -8.00
N HIS A 23 -3.62 13.81 -8.21
CA HIS A 23 -2.42 13.99 -7.39
C HIS A 23 -1.75 15.34 -7.63
N ILE A 24 -1.69 15.83 -8.89
CA ILE A 24 -1.14 17.18 -9.19
C ILE A 24 -1.95 18.27 -8.50
N VAL A 25 -3.28 18.27 -8.67
CA VAL A 25 -4.16 19.30 -8.11
C VAL A 25 -4.06 19.31 -6.58
N LEU A 26 -4.15 18.14 -5.94
CA LEU A 26 -4.02 18.06 -4.49
C LEU A 26 -2.64 18.50 -4.01
N PHE A 27 -1.58 18.06 -4.68
CA PHE A 27 -0.21 18.45 -4.30
C PHE A 27 -0.01 19.95 -4.40
N MET A 28 -0.36 20.56 -5.53
CA MET A 28 -0.17 22.00 -5.77
C MET A 28 -0.96 22.87 -4.81
N ASN A 29 -2.17 22.45 -4.43
CA ASN A 29 -3.02 23.22 -3.53
C ASN A 29 -2.63 23.04 -2.06
N TRP A 30 -2.14 21.87 -1.67
CA TRP A 30 -2.01 21.54 -0.25
C TRP A 30 -0.58 21.38 0.25
N TYR A 31 0.41 21.11 -0.60
CA TYR A 31 1.78 20.89 -0.13
C TYR A 31 2.30 22.05 0.71
N ARG A 32 2.09 23.30 0.26
CA ARG A 32 2.49 24.49 1.03
C ARG A 32 1.69 24.66 2.33
N ILE A 33 0.39 24.35 2.30
CA ILE A 33 -0.49 24.41 3.48
C ILE A 33 -0.01 23.40 4.53
N GLY A 34 0.29 22.17 4.09
CA GLY A 34 0.88 21.12 4.91
C GLY A 34 2.20 21.56 5.55
N MET A 35 3.12 22.09 4.74
CA MET A 35 4.42 22.59 5.21
C MET A 35 4.33 23.81 6.14
N SER A 36 3.23 24.56 6.11
CA SER A 36 3.00 25.72 6.98
C SER A 36 2.18 25.42 8.22
N ALA A 37 1.66 24.21 8.37
CA ALA A 37 0.88 23.83 9.55
C ALA A 37 1.81 23.61 10.74
N ASP A 38 1.40 24.10 11.92
CA ASP A 38 2.14 23.87 13.16
C ASP A 38 2.28 22.37 13.40
N SER A 39 3.53 21.89 13.47
CA SER A 39 3.82 20.49 13.73
C SER A 39 3.28 20.08 15.10
N ALA A 40 2.36 19.12 15.15
CA ALA A 40 1.87 18.56 16.41
C ALA A 40 2.95 17.80 17.19
N GLU A 41 3.96 17.25 16.50
CA GLU A 41 5.15 16.64 17.09
C GLU A 41 6.42 16.99 16.28
N PRO A 42 7.60 17.10 16.91
CA PRO A 42 8.87 17.22 16.21
C PRO A 42 9.05 16.07 15.22
N GLY A 43 9.18 16.38 13.92
CA GLY A 43 9.31 15.38 12.84
C GLY A 43 8.16 15.30 11.84
N CYS A 44 7.00 15.86 12.17
CA CYS A 44 5.86 15.94 11.24
C CYS A 44 6.21 16.72 9.96
N GLU A 45 6.97 17.81 10.09
CA GLU A 45 7.53 18.56 8.95
C GLU A 45 8.39 17.70 8.02
N ILE A 46 9.21 16.79 8.57
CA ILE A 46 10.07 15.91 7.77
C ILE A 46 9.20 14.92 6.98
N LEU A 47 8.16 14.38 7.62
CA LEU A 47 7.19 13.50 6.97
C LEU A 47 6.49 14.23 5.81
N LEU A 48 6.00 15.46 6.02
CA LEU A 48 5.34 16.21 4.94
C LEU A 48 6.33 16.62 3.83
N LYS A 49 7.53 17.08 4.20
CA LYS A 49 8.54 17.55 3.24
C LYS A 49 9.01 16.47 2.28
N TYR A 50 9.18 15.23 2.75
CA TYR A 50 9.73 14.14 1.93
C TYR A 50 8.69 13.11 1.52
N ILE A 51 7.74 12.78 2.39
CA ILE A 51 6.76 11.73 2.10
C ILE A 51 5.60 12.26 1.25
N HIS A 52 5.16 13.51 1.40
CA HIS A 52 4.11 14.03 0.52
C HIS A 52 4.55 14.02 -0.95
N PRO A 53 5.73 14.55 -1.35
CA PRO A 53 6.21 14.43 -2.73
C PRO A 53 6.36 12.98 -3.19
N LEU A 54 6.99 12.12 -2.37
CA LEU A 54 7.20 10.72 -2.74
C LEU A 54 5.88 9.97 -3.00
N MET A 55 4.88 10.17 -2.14
CA MET A 55 3.56 9.54 -2.32
C MET A 55 2.80 10.13 -3.50
N ALA A 56 2.95 11.43 -3.77
CA ALA A 56 2.41 12.06 -4.97
C ALA A 56 3.05 11.44 -6.23
N ASP A 57 4.37 11.21 -6.23
CA ASP A 57 5.08 10.55 -7.33
C ASP A 57 4.60 9.11 -7.55
N LEU A 58 4.38 8.34 -6.49
CA LEU A 58 3.80 6.99 -6.62
C LEU A 58 2.38 7.04 -7.22
N GLY A 59 1.57 8.00 -6.79
CA GLY A 59 0.23 8.21 -7.34
C GLY A 59 0.23 8.62 -8.81
N LEU A 60 1.13 9.54 -9.19
CA LEU A 60 1.37 9.98 -10.56
C LEU A 60 1.85 8.83 -11.43
N LEU A 61 2.83 8.06 -10.96
CA LEU A 61 3.34 6.87 -11.64
C LEU A 61 2.22 5.83 -11.83
N GLY A 62 1.40 5.60 -10.81
CA GLY A 62 0.19 4.77 -10.94
C GLY A 62 -0.73 5.29 -12.04
N GLY A 63 -0.97 6.60 -12.11
CA GLY A 63 -1.73 7.23 -13.19
C GLY A 63 -1.13 7.02 -14.59
N VAL A 64 0.20 7.14 -14.73
CA VAL A 64 0.92 6.85 -15.98
C VAL A 64 0.76 5.37 -16.37
N LEU A 65 0.91 4.46 -15.42
CA LEU A 65 0.72 3.03 -15.66
C LEU A 65 -0.72 2.70 -16.07
N PHE A 66 -1.73 3.38 -15.51
CA PHE A 66 -3.10 3.25 -15.96
C PHE A 66 -3.30 3.79 -17.39
N ALA A 67 -2.68 4.91 -17.75
CA ALA A 67 -2.77 5.44 -19.11
C ALA A 67 -2.20 4.44 -20.14
N VAL A 68 -1.04 3.85 -19.84
CA VAL A 68 -0.45 2.79 -20.68
C VAL A 68 -1.31 1.53 -20.68
N SER A 69 -1.88 1.16 -19.53
CA SER A 69 -2.82 0.03 -19.42
C SER A 69 -4.06 0.23 -20.28
N ALA A 70 -4.59 1.46 -20.37
CA ALA A 70 -5.73 1.78 -21.23
C ALA A 70 -5.43 1.48 -22.70
N TYR A 71 -4.27 1.93 -23.20
CA TYR A 71 -3.79 1.53 -24.53
C TYR A 71 -3.70 0.00 -24.66
N GLY A 72 -3.14 -0.67 -23.66
CA GLY A 72 -3.05 -2.13 -23.61
C GLY A 72 -4.43 -2.81 -23.74
N TYR A 73 -5.45 -2.34 -23.02
CA TYR A 73 -6.80 -2.91 -23.11
C TYR A 73 -7.44 -2.69 -24.48
N PHE A 74 -7.39 -1.48 -25.02
CA PHE A 74 -7.98 -1.18 -26.33
C PHE A 74 -7.28 -1.93 -27.47
N THR A 75 -5.97 -2.15 -27.35
CA THR A 75 -5.17 -2.94 -28.30
C THR A 75 -5.05 -4.42 -27.93
N ARG A 76 -5.77 -4.88 -26.89
CA ARG A 76 -5.91 -6.28 -26.48
C ARG A 76 -4.58 -6.95 -26.09
N ARG A 77 -3.69 -6.21 -25.46
CA ARG A 77 -2.41 -6.71 -24.95
C ARG A 77 -2.59 -7.44 -23.62
N ASN A 78 -1.87 -8.54 -23.45
CA ASN A 78 -1.91 -9.40 -22.27
C ASN A 78 -1.34 -8.72 -21.01
N TRP A 79 -0.44 -7.75 -21.16
CA TRP A 79 0.17 -7.03 -20.04
C TRP A 79 -0.72 -5.93 -19.44
N ALA A 80 -1.84 -5.57 -20.08
CA ALA A 80 -2.69 -4.45 -19.66
C ALA A 80 -3.22 -4.62 -18.23
N PHE A 81 -3.69 -5.83 -17.91
CA PHE A 81 -4.19 -6.15 -16.57
C PHE A 81 -3.07 -6.14 -15.53
N PHE A 82 -1.90 -6.69 -15.88
CA PHE A 82 -0.73 -6.68 -14.99
C PHE A 82 -0.30 -5.26 -14.61
N LEU A 83 -0.19 -4.36 -15.59
CA LEU A 83 0.13 -2.95 -15.32
C LEU A 83 -0.96 -2.25 -14.49
N SER A 84 -2.23 -2.57 -14.71
CA SER A 84 -3.33 -2.03 -13.90
C SER A 84 -3.22 -2.45 -12.42
N VAL A 85 -2.77 -3.68 -12.16
CA VAL A 85 -2.57 -4.18 -10.79
C VAL A 85 -1.42 -3.46 -10.10
N ILE A 86 -0.29 -3.25 -10.79
CA ILE A 86 0.82 -2.44 -10.24
C ILE A 86 0.34 -1.01 -9.98
N ALA A 87 -0.38 -0.42 -10.93
CA ALA A 87 -0.93 0.92 -10.81
C ALA A 87 -1.85 1.05 -9.59
N LEU A 88 -2.74 0.07 -9.34
CA LEU A 88 -3.59 0.03 -8.15
C LEU A 88 -2.77 0.02 -6.86
N VAL A 89 -1.72 -0.80 -6.76
CA VAL A 89 -0.87 -0.86 -5.55
C VAL A 89 -0.22 0.50 -5.28
N LEU A 90 0.36 1.13 -6.30
CA LEU A 90 1.01 2.43 -6.17
C LEU A 90 0.01 3.55 -5.84
N SER A 91 -1.11 3.61 -6.55
CA SER A 91 -2.14 4.64 -6.34
C SER A 91 -2.83 4.49 -4.98
N LEU A 92 -3.09 3.27 -4.50
CA LEU A 92 -3.66 3.05 -3.17
C LEU A 92 -2.68 3.44 -2.06
N LEU A 93 -1.39 3.09 -2.17
CA LEU A 93 -0.39 3.56 -1.21
C LEU A 93 -0.27 5.08 -1.23
N GLY A 94 -0.07 5.66 -2.42
CA GLY A 94 0.14 7.09 -2.60
C GLY A 94 -1.02 7.94 -2.12
N SER A 95 -2.25 7.50 -2.36
CA SER A 95 -3.45 8.23 -1.91
C SER A 95 -3.87 7.95 -0.47
N TRP A 96 -3.44 6.84 0.14
CA TRP A 96 -3.75 6.55 1.55
C TRP A 96 -2.76 7.21 2.50
N PHE A 97 -1.46 7.01 2.28
CA PHE A 97 -0.45 7.29 3.28
C PHE A 97 -0.29 8.79 3.56
N ILE A 98 -0.47 9.66 2.56
CA ILE A 98 -0.37 11.12 2.74
C ILE A 98 -1.33 11.65 3.80
N ASN A 99 -2.48 10.99 4.00
CA ASN A 99 -3.46 11.45 4.97
C ASN A 99 -2.96 11.28 6.41
N VAL A 100 -2.06 10.33 6.68
CA VAL A 100 -1.51 10.10 8.03
C VAL A 100 -0.75 11.33 8.55
N PRO A 101 0.28 11.87 7.86
CA PRO A 101 0.95 13.08 8.31
C PRO A 101 0.05 14.33 8.29
N TYR A 102 -0.92 14.43 7.37
CA TYR A 102 -1.90 15.53 7.40
C TYR A 102 -2.75 15.50 8.66
N MET A 103 -3.34 14.35 8.99
CA MET A 103 -4.12 14.21 10.23
C MET A 103 -3.26 14.39 11.48
N ALA A 104 -1.99 13.95 11.45
CA ALA A 104 -1.04 14.20 12.53
C ALA A 104 -0.75 15.71 12.70
N ALA A 105 -0.72 16.48 11.62
CA ALA A 105 -0.60 17.95 11.63
C ALA A 105 -1.94 18.68 11.84
N ASN A 106 -2.98 17.99 12.31
CA ASN A 106 -4.33 18.52 12.51
C ASN A 106 -4.98 19.13 11.24
N LEU A 107 -4.57 18.64 10.07
CA LEU A 107 -5.13 18.97 8.76
C LEU A 107 -6.11 17.90 8.26
N PRO A 108 -7.05 18.25 7.37
CA PRO A 108 -7.97 17.27 6.81
C PRO A 108 -7.25 16.20 5.96
N PRO A 109 -7.82 14.98 5.85
CA PRO A 109 -7.28 13.90 5.02
C PRO A 109 -7.59 14.14 3.52
N ILE A 110 -6.84 15.05 2.92
CA ILE A 110 -7.09 15.61 1.58
C ILE A 110 -6.96 14.62 0.41
N TYR A 111 -6.31 13.47 0.59
CA TYR A 111 -6.17 12.44 -0.45
C TYR A 111 -7.23 11.33 -0.35
N PHE A 112 -8.06 11.30 0.70
CA PHE A 112 -9.20 10.37 0.77
C PHE A 112 -10.18 10.48 -0.41
N PRO A 113 -10.44 11.66 -1.00
CA PRO A 113 -11.18 11.78 -2.25
C PRO A 113 -10.58 11.01 -3.44
N LEU A 114 -9.28 10.66 -3.42
CA LEU A 114 -8.66 9.77 -4.40
C LEU A 114 -8.64 8.31 -3.91
N PHE A 115 -8.32 8.10 -2.63
CA PHE A 115 -8.17 6.77 -2.05
C PHE A 115 -9.43 5.91 -2.19
N TRP A 116 -10.59 6.42 -1.76
CA TRP A 116 -11.82 5.63 -1.76
C TRP A 116 -12.28 5.24 -3.17
N PRO A 117 -12.23 6.13 -4.17
CA PRO A 117 -12.43 5.71 -5.55
C PRO A 117 -11.41 4.69 -6.06
N PHE A 118 -10.13 4.78 -5.68
CA PHE A 118 -9.15 3.73 -6.03
C PHE A 118 -9.48 2.38 -5.37
N VAL A 119 -10.06 2.37 -4.17
CA VAL A 119 -10.58 1.14 -3.55
C VAL A 119 -11.76 0.58 -4.35
N LEU A 120 -12.67 1.43 -4.83
CA LEU A 120 -13.74 0.99 -5.72
C LEU A 120 -13.17 0.44 -7.03
N LEU A 121 -12.21 1.14 -7.65
CA LEU A 121 -11.53 0.70 -8.86
C LEU A 121 -10.79 -0.62 -8.65
N TYR A 122 -10.19 -0.86 -7.48
CA TYR A 122 -9.60 -2.15 -7.12
C TYR A 122 -10.60 -3.30 -7.29
N PHE A 123 -11.80 -3.17 -6.72
CA PHE A 123 -12.83 -4.21 -6.88
C PHE A 123 -13.31 -4.31 -8.33
N LEU A 124 -13.50 -3.19 -9.04
CA LEU A 124 -13.93 -3.20 -10.43
C LEU A 124 -12.90 -3.89 -11.35
N PHE A 125 -11.62 -3.55 -11.23
CA PHE A 125 -10.56 -4.20 -12.00
C PHE A 125 -10.48 -5.68 -11.69
N LEU A 126 -10.40 -6.07 -10.41
CA LEU A 126 -10.21 -7.48 -10.08
C LEU A 126 -11.44 -8.33 -10.41
N ARG A 127 -12.65 -7.85 -10.12
CA ARG A 127 -13.89 -8.64 -10.28
C ARG A 127 -14.48 -8.52 -11.67
N ALA A 128 -14.60 -7.31 -12.23
CA ALA A 128 -15.28 -7.08 -13.50
C ALA A 128 -14.35 -7.27 -14.72
N VAL A 129 -13.07 -6.91 -14.60
CA VAL A 129 -12.11 -7.00 -15.70
C VAL A 129 -11.30 -8.30 -15.63
N GLY A 130 -10.61 -8.55 -14.51
CA GLY A 130 -9.73 -9.70 -14.31
C GLY A 130 -10.45 -11.00 -13.93
N LYS A 131 -11.74 -10.94 -13.57
CA LYS A 131 -12.54 -12.08 -13.11
C LYS A 131 -11.91 -12.88 -11.95
N ILE A 132 -11.06 -12.21 -11.17
CA ILE A 132 -10.37 -12.76 -10.00
C ILE A 132 -11.39 -13.12 -8.92
N SER A 133 -11.27 -14.29 -8.30
CA SER A 133 -12.27 -14.76 -7.33
C SER A 133 -12.34 -13.91 -6.05
N TRP A 134 -13.50 -13.85 -5.38
CA TRP A 134 -13.67 -13.06 -4.15
C TRP A 134 -12.67 -13.40 -3.04
N SER A 135 -12.39 -14.70 -2.83
CA SER A 135 -11.39 -15.12 -1.84
C SER A 135 -10.01 -14.56 -2.13
N GLN A 136 -9.58 -14.62 -3.40
CA GLN A 136 -8.30 -14.12 -3.86
C GLN A 136 -8.25 -12.58 -3.83
N THR A 137 -9.35 -11.91 -4.19
CA THR A 137 -9.49 -10.44 -4.09
C THR A 137 -9.41 -9.95 -2.65
N LEU A 138 -10.06 -10.63 -1.70
CA LEU A 138 -10.00 -10.24 -0.28
C LEU A 138 -8.66 -10.59 0.35
N LEU A 139 -8.05 -11.71 -0.04
CA LEU A 139 -6.70 -12.08 0.41
C LEU A 139 -5.67 -11.05 -0.07
N ALA A 140 -5.70 -10.67 -1.34
CA ALA A 140 -4.80 -9.66 -1.88
C ALA A 140 -5.02 -8.28 -1.24
N LEU A 141 -6.26 -7.94 -0.85
CA LEU A 141 -6.54 -6.72 -0.09
C LEU A 141 -5.87 -6.78 1.28
N LEU A 142 -5.98 -7.91 1.98
CA LEU A 142 -5.38 -8.11 3.30
C LEU A 142 -3.84 -8.05 3.25
N THR A 143 -3.21 -8.68 2.24
CA THR A 143 -1.76 -8.56 2.03
C THR A 143 -1.35 -7.14 1.64
N GLY A 144 -2.20 -6.42 0.89
CA GLY A 144 -2.02 -5.01 0.58
C GLY A 144 -2.07 -4.12 1.82
N ILE A 145 -2.94 -4.42 2.79
CA ILE A 145 -2.98 -3.73 4.09
C ILE A 145 -1.69 -4.00 4.89
N ALA A 146 -1.20 -5.24 4.91
CA ALA A 146 0.08 -5.55 5.56
C ALA A 146 1.26 -4.82 4.91
N TYR A 147 1.28 -4.72 3.58
CA TYR A 147 2.22 -3.90 2.82
C TYR A 147 2.20 -2.43 3.29
N ILE A 148 1.01 -1.83 3.40
CA ILE A 148 0.84 -0.44 3.85
C ILE A 148 1.33 -0.26 5.30
N PHE A 149 1.02 -1.19 6.20
CA PHE A 149 1.46 -1.08 7.60
C PHE A 149 2.97 -1.27 7.75
N CYS A 150 3.60 -2.17 6.99
CA CYS A 150 5.07 -2.29 6.97
C CYS A 150 5.72 -1.02 6.42
N TRP A 151 5.15 -0.43 5.35
CA TRP A 151 5.56 0.89 4.85
C TRP A 151 5.48 1.96 5.95
N MET A 152 4.36 2.01 6.67
CA MET A 152 4.15 2.96 7.77
C MET A 152 5.22 2.80 8.86
N ASN A 153 5.52 1.57 9.29
CA ASN A 153 6.56 1.32 10.27
C ASN A 153 7.95 1.77 9.78
N GLY A 154 8.28 1.55 8.51
CA GLY A 154 9.52 2.03 7.88
C GLY A 154 9.63 3.56 7.87
N VAL A 155 8.58 4.25 7.42
CA VAL A 155 8.51 5.72 7.38
C VAL A 155 8.59 6.32 8.79
N SER A 156 7.74 5.85 9.70
CA SER A 156 7.66 6.36 11.06
C SER A 156 8.95 6.11 11.84
N SER A 157 9.62 4.97 11.63
CA SER A 157 10.95 4.72 12.21
C SER A 157 11.98 5.69 11.65
N THR A 158 11.96 5.98 10.35
CA THR A 158 12.87 6.96 9.73
C THR A 158 12.68 8.34 10.34
N SER A 159 11.43 8.78 10.54
CA SER A 159 11.13 10.04 11.21
C SER A 159 11.69 10.07 12.64
N ARG A 160 11.46 9.02 13.44
CA ARG A 160 11.95 8.92 14.82
C ARG A 160 13.47 8.84 14.95
N ILE A 161 14.16 8.27 13.96
CA ILE A 161 15.64 8.30 13.89
C ILE A 161 16.13 9.73 13.78
N ILE A 162 15.47 10.57 12.97
CA ILE A 162 15.89 11.95 12.75
C ILE A 162 15.58 12.84 13.96
N THR A 163 14.50 12.55 14.69
CA THR A 163 13.98 13.44 15.74
C THR A 163 14.38 13.07 17.16
N HIS A 164 14.45 11.76 17.47
CA HIS A 164 14.80 11.26 18.81
C HIS A 164 16.13 10.50 18.82
N GLY A 165 16.42 9.76 17.75
CA GLY A 165 17.64 8.98 17.63
C GLY A 165 17.68 7.71 18.50
N ASP A 166 16.54 7.23 19.03
CA ASP A 166 16.53 6.03 19.87
C ASP A 166 17.07 4.81 19.10
N PRO A 167 17.96 3.99 19.71
CA PRO A 167 18.61 2.87 19.03
C PRO A 167 17.64 1.84 18.43
N ILE A 168 16.46 1.67 19.04
CA ILE A 168 15.46 0.69 18.58
C ILE A 168 15.01 1.00 17.15
N PHE A 169 14.77 2.27 16.80
CA PHE A 169 14.36 2.64 15.45
C PHE A 169 15.48 2.38 14.44
N VAL A 170 16.74 2.67 14.80
CA VAL A 170 17.91 2.45 13.93
C VAL A 170 18.10 0.97 13.62
N LEU A 171 17.90 0.11 14.62
CA LEU A 171 18.06 -1.34 14.51
C LEU A 171 17.05 -1.97 13.54
N VAL A 172 15.77 -1.56 13.63
CA VAL A 172 14.66 -2.26 12.95
C VAL A 172 14.24 -1.65 11.61
N GLN A 173 14.54 -0.37 11.37
CA GLN A 173 13.95 0.41 10.26
C GLN A 173 14.10 -0.24 8.88
N ARG A 174 15.26 -0.84 8.59
CA ARG A 174 15.56 -1.41 7.26
C ARG A 174 14.73 -2.65 6.97
N LEU A 175 14.45 -3.45 8.00
CA LEU A 175 13.73 -4.71 7.86
C LEU A 175 12.22 -4.48 7.65
N HIS A 176 11.66 -3.37 8.13
CA HIS A 176 10.30 -2.96 7.74
C HIS A 176 10.16 -2.75 6.23
N TRP A 177 11.18 -2.18 5.58
CA TRP A 177 11.18 -2.03 4.11
C TRP A 177 11.28 -3.38 3.40
N VAL A 178 12.11 -4.29 3.91
CA VAL A 178 12.21 -5.66 3.36
C VAL A 178 10.86 -6.38 3.46
N ALA A 179 10.19 -6.30 4.62
CA ALA A 179 8.86 -6.87 4.81
C ALA A 179 7.83 -6.21 3.85
N MET A 180 7.86 -4.88 3.72
CA MET A 180 7.02 -4.13 2.80
C MET A 180 7.17 -4.61 1.34
N PHE A 181 8.41 -4.74 0.84
CA PHE A 181 8.64 -5.25 -0.52
C PHE A 181 8.17 -6.71 -0.69
N GLY A 182 8.38 -7.54 0.34
CA GLY A 182 7.85 -8.91 0.36
C GLY A 182 6.33 -8.92 0.19
N TRP A 183 5.60 -8.13 0.97
CA TRP A 183 4.14 -8.01 0.85
C TRP A 183 3.67 -7.41 -0.47
N ALA A 184 4.42 -6.49 -1.07
CA ALA A 184 4.13 -5.96 -2.40
C ALA A 184 4.19 -7.07 -3.48
N VAL A 185 5.26 -7.88 -3.45
CA VAL A 185 5.43 -9.04 -4.35
C VAL A 185 4.29 -10.05 -4.16
N VAL A 186 3.94 -10.36 -2.91
CA VAL A 186 2.86 -11.30 -2.59
C VAL A 186 1.51 -10.77 -3.06
N THR A 187 1.21 -9.48 -2.83
CA THR A 187 -0.07 -8.86 -3.22
C THR A 187 -0.27 -8.92 -4.73
N VAL A 188 0.73 -8.50 -5.51
CA VAL A 188 0.67 -8.58 -6.98
C VAL A 188 0.65 -10.03 -7.44
N GLY A 189 1.48 -10.88 -6.84
CA GLY A 189 1.59 -12.30 -7.18
C GLY A 189 0.28 -13.07 -7.00
N ILE A 190 -0.41 -12.84 -5.88
CA ILE A 190 -1.72 -13.42 -5.59
C ILE A 190 -2.72 -13.04 -6.67
N ILE A 191 -2.73 -11.80 -7.16
CA ILE A 191 -3.70 -11.35 -8.16
C ILE A 191 -3.41 -11.95 -9.54
N ILE A 192 -2.13 -12.02 -9.92
CA ILE A 192 -1.73 -12.35 -11.30
C ILE A 192 -1.63 -13.87 -11.51
N ARG A 193 -0.84 -14.54 -10.68
CA ARG A 193 -0.64 -15.98 -10.76
C ARG A 193 -0.08 -16.49 -9.44
N PRO A 194 -0.93 -16.87 -8.47
CA PRO A 194 -0.48 -17.35 -7.17
C PRO A 194 0.36 -18.61 -7.33
N LYS A 195 1.50 -18.65 -6.63
CA LYS A 195 2.44 -19.78 -6.61
C LYS A 195 2.92 -20.02 -5.18
N GLU A 196 3.32 -21.25 -4.87
CA GLU A 196 3.74 -21.62 -3.51
C GLU A 196 4.94 -20.80 -3.01
N TRP A 197 5.89 -20.45 -3.88
CA TRP A 197 7.00 -19.58 -3.48
C TRP A 197 6.55 -18.20 -2.98
N MET A 198 5.40 -17.69 -3.45
CA MET A 198 4.84 -16.42 -2.97
C MET A 198 4.32 -16.57 -1.54
N ARG A 199 3.74 -17.72 -1.18
CA ARG A 199 3.38 -18.04 0.21
C ARG A 199 4.62 -18.01 1.10
N VAL A 200 5.72 -18.61 0.64
CA VAL A 200 7.02 -18.59 1.36
C VAL A 200 7.54 -17.16 1.53
N VAL A 201 7.50 -16.33 0.49
CA VAL A 201 7.89 -14.91 0.58
C VAL A 201 7.01 -14.16 1.59
N GLY A 202 5.70 -14.41 1.60
CA GLY A 202 4.80 -13.81 2.58
C GLY A 202 5.07 -14.26 4.02
N LEU A 203 5.43 -15.54 4.22
CA LEU A 203 5.88 -16.03 5.53
C LEU A 203 7.18 -15.35 5.98
N ILE A 204 8.16 -15.20 5.08
CA ILE A 204 9.41 -14.49 5.38
C ILE A 204 9.11 -13.03 5.74
N ALA A 205 8.29 -12.34 4.94
CA ALA A 205 7.92 -10.94 5.18
C ALA A 205 7.17 -10.77 6.50
N GLY A 206 6.18 -11.63 6.76
CA GLY A 206 5.41 -11.61 7.99
C GLY A 206 6.26 -11.89 9.22
N VAL A 207 7.10 -12.92 9.19
CA VAL A 207 7.95 -13.28 10.34
C VAL A 207 8.99 -12.20 10.58
N THR A 208 9.56 -11.62 9.51
CA THR A 208 10.44 -10.45 9.62
C THR A 208 9.74 -9.32 10.37
N GLU A 209 8.51 -8.97 9.98
CA GLU A 209 7.74 -7.91 10.63
C GLU A 209 7.38 -8.25 12.09
N LEU A 210 7.10 -9.50 12.43
CA LEU A 210 6.88 -9.88 13.83
C LEU A 210 8.15 -9.68 14.67
N VAL A 211 9.30 -10.13 14.16
CA VAL A 211 10.59 -10.06 14.87
C VAL A 211 10.99 -8.62 15.15
N VAL A 212 10.75 -7.71 14.20
CA VAL A 212 11.21 -6.31 14.33
C VAL A 212 10.12 -5.36 14.82
N GLY A 213 8.85 -5.62 14.46
CA GLY A 213 7.71 -4.79 14.79
C GLY A 213 7.17 -5.00 16.20
N ILE A 214 7.22 -6.22 16.76
CA ILE A 214 6.76 -6.45 18.15
C ILE A 214 7.62 -5.69 19.16
N PRO A 215 8.97 -5.80 19.16
CA PRO A 215 9.81 -5.03 20.09
C PRO A 215 9.60 -3.52 19.95
N LEU A 216 9.49 -3.05 18.70
CA LEU A 216 9.22 -1.64 18.41
C LEU A 216 7.87 -1.17 18.98
N ALA A 217 6.82 -1.96 18.78
CA ALA A 217 5.48 -1.66 19.30
C ALA A 217 5.46 -1.62 20.83
N VAL A 218 6.15 -2.56 21.50
CA VAL A 218 6.24 -2.60 22.96
C VAL A 218 7.00 -1.38 23.49
N ALA A 219 8.19 -1.10 22.95
CA ALA A 219 9.00 0.03 23.39
C ALA A 219 8.24 1.36 23.23
N THR A 220 7.59 1.56 22.09
CA THR A 220 6.82 2.78 21.83
C THR A 220 5.54 2.88 22.65
N ALA A 221 4.85 1.76 22.91
CA ALA A 221 3.68 1.76 23.79
C ALA A 221 4.05 2.12 25.24
N GLN A 222 5.20 1.64 25.73
CA GLN A 222 5.73 1.99 27.04
C GLN A 222 6.10 3.48 27.12
N GLN A 223 6.77 4.01 26.09
CA GLN A 223 7.12 5.44 26.01
C GLN A 223 5.89 6.36 25.96
N LEU A 224 4.85 5.97 25.21
CA LEU A 224 3.66 6.79 25.01
C LEU A 224 2.59 6.62 26.09
N GLY A 225 2.66 5.55 26.90
CA GLY A 225 1.61 5.19 27.87
C GLY A 225 0.26 4.84 27.23
N ARG A 226 0.23 4.54 25.93
CA ARG A 226 -0.97 4.22 25.14
C ARG A 226 -0.68 3.23 24.03
N PHE A 227 -1.71 2.79 23.32
CA PHE A 227 -1.57 1.91 22.16
C PHE A 227 -0.65 2.52 21.09
N SER A 228 0.29 1.72 20.59
CA SER A 228 1.23 2.12 19.54
C SER A 228 0.73 1.73 18.16
N LEU A 229 0.67 2.70 17.24
CA LEU A 229 0.33 2.43 15.83
C LEU A 229 1.37 1.53 15.14
N PHE A 230 2.59 1.41 15.68
CA PHE A 230 3.59 0.45 15.20
C PHE A 230 3.13 -1.01 15.36
N ALA A 231 2.13 -1.28 16.20
CA ALA A 231 1.56 -2.62 16.39
C ALA A 231 0.68 -3.07 15.21
N LEU A 232 0.21 -2.17 14.34
CA LEU A 232 -0.71 -2.54 13.26
C LEU A 232 -0.07 -3.50 12.24
N ALA A 233 1.21 -3.30 11.91
CA ALA A 233 1.94 -4.18 11.01
C ALA A 233 2.18 -5.59 11.57
N PRO A 234 2.70 -5.78 12.79
CA PRO A 234 2.86 -7.13 13.35
C PRO A 234 1.51 -7.81 13.57
N ILE A 235 0.44 -7.09 13.94
CA ILE A 235 -0.91 -7.69 14.06
C ILE A 235 -1.39 -8.22 12.70
N SER A 236 -1.31 -7.41 11.64
CA SER A 236 -1.75 -7.85 10.30
C SER A 236 -0.90 -9.00 9.77
N CYS A 237 0.42 -8.96 10.02
CA CYS A 237 1.34 -10.03 9.66
C CYS A 237 1.06 -11.32 10.43
N LEU A 238 0.73 -11.25 11.73
CA LEU A 238 0.36 -12.42 12.52
C LEU A 238 -0.88 -13.10 11.94
N VAL A 239 -1.91 -12.33 11.64
CA VAL A 239 -3.14 -12.85 11.00
C VAL A 239 -2.80 -13.55 9.67
N LEU A 240 -2.00 -12.91 8.82
CA LEU A 240 -1.61 -13.47 7.52
C LEU A 240 -0.73 -14.72 7.66
N ILE A 241 0.20 -14.75 8.62
CA ILE A 241 1.00 -15.95 8.89
C ILE A 241 0.10 -17.10 9.29
N VAL A 242 -0.84 -16.88 10.23
CA VAL A 242 -1.80 -17.92 10.64
C VAL A 242 -2.58 -18.44 9.45
N LEU A 243 -3.07 -17.55 8.58
CA LEU A 243 -3.76 -17.94 7.36
C LEU A 243 -2.86 -18.72 6.40
N PHE A 244 -1.59 -18.34 6.28
CA PHE A 244 -0.66 -18.96 5.35
C PHE A 244 -0.16 -20.30 5.87
N VAL A 245 0.03 -20.52 7.17
CA VAL A 245 0.46 -21.83 7.69
C VAL A 245 -0.70 -22.83 7.80
N TRP A 246 -1.95 -22.36 7.83
CA TRP A 246 -3.12 -23.22 7.96
C TRP A 246 -3.18 -24.24 6.81
N PRO A 247 -3.26 -25.57 7.11
CA PRO A 247 -3.23 -26.61 6.10
C PRO A 247 -4.31 -26.43 5.02
N GLY A 248 -3.89 -26.41 3.75
CA GLY A 248 -4.78 -26.29 2.59
C GLY A 248 -5.47 -24.93 2.40
N LEU A 249 -5.32 -23.97 3.33
CA LEU A 249 -6.04 -22.70 3.24
C LEU A 249 -5.49 -21.80 2.13
N TRP A 250 -4.17 -21.77 1.93
CA TRP A 250 -3.54 -21.04 0.82
C TRP A 250 -4.13 -21.46 -0.55
N ILE A 251 -4.18 -22.77 -0.80
CA ILE A 251 -4.74 -23.35 -2.04
C ILE A 251 -6.22 -22.98 -2.17
N LYS A 252 -6.99 -23.12 -1.09
CA LYS A 252 -8.42 -22.78 -1.08
C LYS A 252 -8.68 -21.30 -1.39
N LEU A 253 -7.90 -20.39 -0.81
CA LEU A 253 -8.08 -18.95 -0.96
C LEU A 253 -7.63 -18.44 -2.34
N THR A 254 -6.51 -18.97 -2.84
CA THR A 254 -5.88 -18.53 -4.10
C THR A 254 -6.37 -19.29 -5.33
N LYS A 255 -7.06 -20.42 -5.13
CA LYS A 255 -7.44 -21.37 -6.19
C LYS A 255 -6.24 -21.84 -7.03
N SER A 256 -5.05 -21.87 -6.44
CA SER A 256 -3.86 -22.37 -7.12
C SER A 256 -4.01 -23.87 -7.38
N THR A 257 -3.88 -24.30 -8.62
CA THR A 257 -3.54 -25.69 -8.94
C THR A 257 -2.07 -25.89 -8.61
N GLU A 258 -1.74 -26.88 -7.79
CA GLU A 258 -0.35 -27.30 -7.55
C GLU A 258 0.43 -27.53 -8.86
#